data_AF-A0A1C2DEF7-F1
#
_entry.id   AF-A0A1C2DEF7-F1
#
_cell.length_a   1.000
_cell.length_b   1.000
_cell.length_c   1.000
_cell.angle_alpha   90.00
_cell.angle_beta   90.00
_cell.angle_gamma   90.00
#
_symmetry.space_group_name_H-M   'P 1'
#
loop_
_entity.id
_entity.type
_entity.pdbx_description
1 polymer ?
#
loop_
_entity_poly.entity_id
_entity_poly.type
_entity_poly.pdbx_seq_one_letter_code
_entity_poly.pdbx_strand_id
1 'polypeptide(L)'
;MDPVIGTILIEAATRVGAPLVKSLLERFLGDGAAEVGGIVIDTVAEKLGVPPAQIPDQPAEKIDAAVKEVEGQAPDILVQWNVQQAQAIALQKAEMDKVGEPTWMWAWRPAWMWFLGFLWLFRFVVVPTVDAGAGSTMATQLPFDTLFWLTATFAGFYMGGHTLKDTMTKWLGRPQ
;
A
#
# COMPACT_ATOMS: atom_id res chain seq x y z
N MET A 1 9.37 3.07 15.88
CA MET A 1 10.70 2.74 16.42
C MET A 1 11.51 4.02 16.49
N ASP A 2 12.38 4.15 17.48
CA ASP A 2 12.96 5.43 17.90
C ASP A 2 14.18 5.81 17.02
N PRO A 3 14.17 6.94 16.29
CA PRO A 3 15.30 7.37 15.45
C PRO A 3 16.61 7.52 16.24
N VAL A 4 16.51 7.71 17.55
CA VAL A 4 17.64 7.74 18.50
C VAL A 4 18.46 6.44 18.47
N ILE A 5 17.81 5.27 18.36
CA ILE A 5 18.50 3.96 18.32
C ILE A 5 19.33 3.85 17.04
N GLY A 6 18.78 4.32 15.91
CA GLY A 6 19.49 4.34 14.63
C GLY A 6 20.77 5.16 14.69
N THR A 7 20.74 6.33 15.32
CA THR A 7 21.92 7.19 15.47
C THR A 7 23.00 6.55 16.37
N ILE A 8 22.61 5.96 17.51
CA ILE A 8 23.54 5.27 18.42
C ILE A 8 24.25 4.12 17.70
N LEU A 9 23.51 3.32 16.93
CA LEU A 9 24.07 2.20 16.20
C LEU A 9 24.95 2.62 15.02
N ILE A 10 24.66 3.75 14.37
CA ILE A 10 25.54 4.35 13.34
C ILE A 10 26.89 4.78 13.94
N GLU A 11 26.86 5.39 15.12
CA GLU A 11 28.08 5.77 15.84
C GLU A 11 28.90 4.55 16.25
N ALA A 12 28.24 3.52 16.80
CA ALA A 12 28.88 2.25 17.13
C ALA A 12 29.49 1.58 15.88
N ALA A 13 28.74 1.52 14.78
CA ALA A 13 29.20 0.97 13.50
C ALA A 13 30.42 1.72 12.95
N THR A 14 30.44 3.06 13.11
CA THR A 14 31.60 3.86 12.74
C THR A 14 32.81 3.53 13.61
N ARG A 15 32.63 3.31 14.91
CA ARG A 15 33.71 3.00 15.85
C ARG A 15 34.35 1.63 15.61
N VAL A 16 33.53 0.62 15.30
CA VAL A 16 34.02 -0.76 15.08
C VAL A 16 34.40 -1.06 13.63
N GLY A 17 34.21 -0.10 12.72
CA GLY A 17 34.50 -0.28 11.30
C GLY A 17 33.53 -1.24 10.61
N ALA A 18 32.23 -1.08 10.87
CA ALA A 18 31.13 -1.86 10.28
C ALA A 18 30.42 -1.04 9.16
N PRO A 19 31.01 -0.95 7.95
CA PRO A 19 30.50 -0.10 6.88
C PRO A 19 29.13 -0.53 6.32
N LEU A 20 28.82 -1.84 6.28
CA LEU A 20 27.54 -2.31 5.76
C LEU A 20 26.40 -1.94 6.71
N VAL A 21 26.53 -2.25 8.00
CA VAL A 21 25.58 -1.89 9.05
C VAL A 21 25.36 -0.38 9.06
N LYS A 22 26.45 0.41 9.00
CA LYS A 22 26.35 1.88 8.89
C LYS A 22 25.51 2.32 7.69
N SER A 23 25.82 1.80 6.50
CA SER A 23 25.13 2.19 5.27
C SER A 23 23.63 1.83 5.28
N LEU A 24 23.26 0.72 5.92
CA LEU A 24 21.88 0.28 6.06
C LEU A 24 21.10 1.17 7.03
N LEU A 25 21.70 1.53 8.16
CA LEU A 25 21.10 2.41 9.15
C LEU A 25 20.99 3.87 8.65
N GLU A 26 21.96 4.37 7.88
CA GLU A 26 21.87 5.69 7.24
C GLU A 26 20.72 5.75 6.22
N ARG A 27 20.55 4.70 5.41
CA ARG A 27 19.42 4.59 4.47
C ARG A 27 18.06 4.47 5.16
N PHE A 28 18.04 3.86 6.35
CA PHE A 28 16.85 3.77 7.20
C PHE A 28 16.39 5.14 7.71
N LEU A 29 17.32 6.00 8.15
CA LEU A 29 17.00 7.35 8.63
C LEU A 29 16.65 8.36 7.52
N GLY A 30 16.98 8.04 6.26
CA GLY A 30 16.87 8.95 5.12
C GLY A 30 15.50 9.02 4.44
N ASP A 31 14.90 7.88 4.06
CA ASP A 31 13.48 7.73 3.61
C ASP A 31 13.19 6.39 2.88
N GLY A 32 14.20 5.57 2.57
CA GLY A 32 14.04 4.49 1.57
C GLY A 32 14.09 3.04 2.09
N ALA A 33 14.60 2.81 3.30
CA ALA A 33 14.94 1.46 3.78
C ALA A 33 14.54 1.21 5.24
N ALA A 34 13.38 1.72 5.65
CA ALA A 34 12.85 1.54 7.00
C ALA A 34 12.77 0.05 7.41
N GLU A 35 12.45 -0.84 6.48
CA GLU A 35 12.36 -2.28 6.75
C GLU A 35 13.74 -2.90 7.03
N VAL A 36 14.75 -2.61 6.19
CA VAL A 36 16.09 -3.20 6.32
C VAL A 36 16.82 -2.68 7.56
N GLY A 37 16.72 -1.37 7.85
CA GLY A 37 17.29 -0.85 9.09
C GLY A 37 16.60 -1.39 10.33
N GLY A 38 15.29 -1.66 10.27
CA GLY A 38 14.57 -2.38 11.30
C GLY A 38 15.15 -3.78 11.55
N ILE A 39 15.37 -4.56 10.48
CA ILE A 39 16.00 -5.89 10.57
C ILE A 39 17.38 -5.81 11.21
N VAL A 40 18.19 -4.81 10.84
CA VAL A 40 19.53 -4.62 11.44
C VAL A 40 19.43 -4.29 12.93
N ILE A 41 18.52 -3.41 13.32
CA ILE A 41 18.27 -3.04 14.73
C ILE A 41 17.82 -4.28 15.52
N ASP A 42 16.87 -5.04 15.00
CA ASP A 42 16.34 -6.24 15.63
C ASP A 42 17.44 -7.31 15.78
N THR A 43 18.26 -7.51 14.74
CA THR A 43 19.39 -8.46 14.79
C THR A 43 20.42 -8.04 15.85
N VAL A 44 20.73 -6.74 15.97
CA VAL A 44 21.62 -6.23 17.04
C VAL A 44 21.00 -6.45 18.42
N ALA A 45 19.70 -6.22 18.56
CA ALA A 45 18.96 -6.45 19.81
C ALA A 45 19.02 -7.93 20.23
N GLU A 46 18.83 -8.86 19.28
CA GLU A 46 18.95 -10.30 19.48
C GLU A 46 20.36 -10.69 19.97
N LYS A 47 21.42 -10.13 19.38
CA LYS A 47 22.81 -10.37 19.84
C LYS A 47 23.08 -9.84 21.24
N LEU A 48 22.44 -8.73 21.60
CA LEU A 48 22.51 -8.17 22.95
C LEU A 48 21.61 -8.92 23.95
N GLY A 49 20.68 -9.76 23.47
CA GLY A 49 19.71 -10.46 24.30
C GLY A 49 18.67 -9.54 24.95
N VAL A 50 18.44 -8.36 24.36
CA VAL A 50 17.54 -7.33 24.91
C VAL A 50 16.53 -6.88 23.86
N PRO A 51 15.38 -6.34 24.26
CA PRO A 51 14.47 -5.67 23.32
C PRO A 51 15.16 -4.46 22.65
N PRO A 52 14.82 -4.11 21.39
CA PRO A 52 15.40 -2.96 20.69
C PRO A 52 15.36 -1.64 21.47
N ALA A 53 14.31 -1.44 22.26
CA ALA A 53 14.14 -0.24 23.10
C ALA A 53 15.19 -0.11 24.23
N GLN A 54 15.85 -1.21 24.62
CA GLN A 54 16.85 -1.24 25.69
C GLN A 54 18.29 -1.20 25.17
N ILE A 55 18.48 -1.12 23.85
CA ILE A 55 19.80 -0.94 23.24
C ILE A 55 20.53 0.28 23.81
N PRO A 56 19.90 1.46 24.00
CA PRO A 56 20.59 2.63 24.53
C PRO A 56 21.12 2.46 25.96
N ASP A 57 20.52 1.55 26.74
CA ASP A 57 20.89 1.29 28.13
C ASP A 57 22.07 0.29 28.25
N GLN A 58 22.51 -0.30 27.13
CA GLN A 58 23.62 -1.25 27.14
C GLN A 58 24.99 -0.56 27.15
N PRO A 59 26.01 -1.21 27.76
CA PRO A 59 27.38 -0.74 27.68
C PRO A 59 27.85 -0.60 26.23
N ALA A 60 28.52 0.51 25.91
CA ALA A 60 29.01 0.81 24.58
C ALA A 60 29.89 -0.32 24.00
N GLU A 61 30.71 -0.96 24.81
CA GLU A 61 31.56 -2.10 24.41
C GLU A 61 30.74 -3.32 23.95
N LYS A 62 29.57 -3.55 24.57
CA LYS A 62 28.68 -4.65 24.16
C LYS A 62 27.94 -4.32 22.87
N ILE A 63 27.50 -3.07 22.71
CA ILE A 63 26.86 -2.59 21.47
C ILE A 63 27.86 -2.69 20.32
N ASP A 64 29.10 -2.25 20.52
CA ASP A 64 30.18 -2.34 19.55
C ASP A 64 30.46 -3.79 19.12
N ALA A 65 30.55 -4.71 20.09
CA ALA A 65 30.75 -6.14 19.82
C ALA A 65 29.58 -6.74 19.01
N ALA A 66 28.34 -6.41 19.39
CA ALA A 66 27.14 -6.88 18.69
C ALA A 66 27.07 -6.32 17.26
N VAL A 67 27.35 -5.04 17.06
CA VAL A 67 27.38 -4.40 15.73
C VAL A 67 28.46 -5.02 14.84
N LYS A 68 29.63 -5.33 15.41
CA LYS A 68 30.71 -6.02 14.67
C LYS A 68 30.33 -7.43 14.26
N GLU A 69 29.57 -8.14 15.09
CA GLU A 69 29.06 -9.47 14.75
C GLU A 69 27.99 -9.40 13.65
N VAL A 70 27.08 -8.43 13.73
CA VAL A 70 26.05 -8.18 12.72
C VAL A 70 26.66 -7.76 11.38
N GLU A 71 27.76 -7.01 11.37
CA GLU A 71 28.50 -6.69 10.14
C GLU A 71 28.92 -7.96 9.37
N GLY A 72 29.32 -9.02 10.08
CA GLY A 72 29.64 -10.31 9.45
C GLY A 72 28.43 -10.99 8.81
N GLN A 73 27.22 -10.67 9.25
CA GLN A 73 25.95 -11.22 8.76
C GLN A 73 25.23 -10.26 7.79
N ALA A 74 25.68 -9.01 7.69
CA ALA A 74 25.06 -7.99 6.85
C ALA A 74 24.93 -8.38 5.36
N PRO A 75 25.89 -9.11 4.74
CA PRO A 75 25.72 -9.62 3.38
C PRO A 75 24.53 -10.58 3.24
N ASP A 76 24.33 -11.47 4.21
CA ASP A 76 23.22 -12.43 4.19
C ASP A 76 21.87 -11.73 4.40
N ILE A 77 21.81 -10.73 5.28
CA ILE A 77 20.62 -9.87 5.48
C ILE A 77 20.25 -9.17 4.17
N LEU A 78 21.24 -8.63 3.46
CA LEU A 78 21.05 -7.99 2.15
C LEU A 78 20.54 -8.97 1.09
N VAL A 79 21.08 -10.19 1.06
CA VAL A 79 20.63 -11.24 0.12
C VAL A 79 19.19 -11.63 0.41
N GLN A 80 18.85 -11.87 1.68
CA GLN A 80 17.48 -12.24 2.09
C GLN A 80 16.48 -11.14 1.75
N TRP A 81 16.83 -9.88 2.00
CA TRP A 81 15.97 -8.75 1.64
C TRP A 81 15.74 -8.63 0.12
N ASN A 82 16.79 -8.82 -0.69
CA ASN A 82 16.64 -8.83 -2.14
C ASN A 82 15.73 -9.98 -2.63
N VAL A 83 15.85 -11.17 -2.02
CA VAL A 83 14.98 -12.31 -2.33
C VAL A 83 13.53 -12.00 -1.95
N GLN A 84 13.29 -11.42 -0.77
CA GLN A 84 11.97 -11.01 -0.32
C GLN A 84 11.35 -9.98 -1.28
N GLN A 85 12.11 -8.95 -1.70
CA GLN A 85 11.65 -7.99 -2.71
C GLN A 85 11.33 -8.67 -4.04
N ALA A 86 12.21 -9.56 -4.51
CA ALA A 86 11.98 -10.28 -5.77
C ALA A 86 10.70 -11.13 -5.72
N GLN A 87 10.43 -11.79 -4.60
CA GLN A 87 9.20 -12.56 -4.38
C GLN A 87 7.96 -11.65 -4.32
N ALA A 88 8.04 -10.52 -3.63
CA ALA A 88 6.94 -9.55 -3.58
C ALA A 88 6.61 -9.00 -4.97
N ILE A 89 7.64 -8.65 -5.76
CA ILE A 89 7.49 -8.24 -7.16
C ILE A 89 6.89 -9.37 -8.00
N ALA A 90 7.33 -10.62 -7.80
CA ALA A 90 6.81 -11.77 -8.53
C ALA A 90 5.32 -12.02 -8.22
N LEU A 91 4.88 -11.85 -6.97
CA LEU A 91 3.48 -11.95 -6.58
C LEU A 91 2.63 -10.85 -7.22
N GLN A 92 3.09 -9.60 -7.18
CA GLN A 92 2.40 -8.49 -7.85
C GLN A 92 2.31 -8.71 -9.36
N LYS A 93 3.40 -9.18 -9.98
CA LYS A 93 3.40 -9.57 -11.39
C LYS A 93 2.45 -10.72 -11.65
N ALA A 94 2.39 -11.75 -10.80
CA ALA A 94 1.46 -12.86 -10.98
C ALA A 94 -0.02 -12.40 -10.88
N GLU A 95 -0.33 -11.39 -10.07
CA GLU A 95 -1.65 -10.76 -10.05
C GLU A 95 -1.95 -9.99 -11.34
N MET A 96 -0.98 -9.27 -11.88
CA MET A 96 -1.08 -8.54 -13.15
C MET A 96 -1.11 -9.49 -14.37
N ASP A 97 -0.35 -10.58 -14.30
CA ASP A 97 -0.17 -11.61 -15.32
C ASP A 97 -1.28 -12.67 -15.28
N LYS A 98 -2.40 -12.40 -14.58
CA LYS A 98 -3.69 -13.08 -14.79
C LYS A 98 -4.28 -12.79 -16.18
N VAL A 99 -3.44 -12.86 -17.20
CA VAL A 99 -3.69 -12.75 -18.66
C VAL A 99 -4.64 -13.85 -19.16
N GLY A 100 -5.02 -14.80 -18.31
CA GLY A 100 -6.04 -15.81 -18.60
C GLY A 100 -7.47 -15.44 -18.17
N GLU A 101 -7.69 -14.34 -17.42
CA GLU A 101 -9.05 -13.92 -17.12
C GLU A 101 -9.69 -13.30 -18.37
N PRO A 102 -10.82 -13.83 -18.85
CA PRO A 102 -11.52 -13.26 -20.00
C PRO A 102 -11.75 -11.76 -19.80
N THR A 103 -11.42 -10.95 -20.80
CA THR A 103 -11.43 -9.48 -20.73
C THR A 103 -12.75 -8.93 -20.20
N TRP A 104 -13.87 -9.63 -20.44
CA TRP A 104 -15.19 -9.27 -19.94
C TRP A 104 -15.30 -9.25 -18.41
N MET A 105 -14.50 -10.02 -17.66
CA MET A 105 -14.56 -10.11 -16.19
C MET A 105 -14.13 -8.80 -15.50
N TRP A 106 -13.22 -8.05 -16.13
CA TRP A 106 -12.73 -6.78 -15.63
C TRP A 106 -13.18 -5.58 -16.47
N ALA A 107 -13.19 -5.69 -17.81
CA ALA A 107 -13.40 -4.55 -18.71
C ALA A 107 -14.79 -3.91 -18.58
N TRP A 108 -15.79 -4.64 -18.06
CA TRP A 108 -17.11 -4.06 -17.79
C TRP A 108 -17.05 -2.90 -16.79
N ARG A 109 -16.11 -2.93 -15.82
CA ARG A 109 -15.95 -1.89 -14.79
C ARG A 109 -15.59 -0.53 -15.41
N PRO A 110 -14.46 -0.37 -16.12
CA PRO A 110 -14.15 0.90 -16.79
C PRO A 110 -15.18 1.21 -17.88
N ALA A 111 -15.69 0.22 -18.62
CA ALA A 111 -16.70 0.47 -19.67
C ALA A 111 -17.95 1.15 -19.10
N TRP A 112 -18.48 0.67 -17.97
CA TRP A 112 -19.63 1.28 -17.31
C TRP A 112 -19.32 2.65 -16.72
N MET A 113 -18.11 2.87 -16.17
CA MET A 113 -17.70 4.19 -15.69
C MET A 113 -17.70 5.23 -16.82
N TRP A 114 -17.13 4.89 -17.98
CA TRP A 114 -17.10 5.77 -19.15
C TRP A 114 -18.51 5.97 -19.73
N PHE A 115 -19.31 4.93 -19.78
CA PHE A 115 -20.70 5.02 -20.24
C PHE A 115 -21.53 5.95 -19.36
N LEU A 116 -21.45 5.81 -18.04
CA LEU A 116 -22.14 6.73 -17.11
C LEU A 116 -21.61 8.16 -17.27
N GLY A 117 -20.30 8.35 -17.35
CA GLY A 117 -19.69 9.66 -17.62
C GLY A 117 -20.22 10.30 -18.90
N PHE A 118 -20.34 9.50 -19.98
CA PHE A 118 -20.96 9.92 -21.23
C PHE A 118 -22.43 10.32 -21.03
N LEU A 119 -23.24 9.54 -20.30
CA LEU A 119 -24.65 9.88 -20.06
C LEU A 119 -24.80 11.19 -19.25
N TRP A 120 -23.95 11.41 -18.25
CA TRP A 120 -23.90 12.65 -17.50
C TRP A 120 -23.50 13.84 -18.38
N LEU A 121 -22.46 13.69 -19.20
CA LEU A 121 -22.04 14.70 -20.18
C LEU A 121 -23.15 15.00 -21.19
N PHE A 122 -23.78 13.96 -21.73
CA PHE A 122 -24.88 14.08 -22.67
C PHE A 122 -26.04 14.87 -22.07
N ARG A 123 -26.43 14.54 -20.83
CA ARG A 123 -27.56 15.17 -20.14
C ARG A 123 -27.33 16.63 -19.75
N PHE A 124 -26.11 16.99 -19.35
CA PHE A 124 -25.81 18.33 -18.81
C PHE A 124 -25.13 19.28 -19.79
N VAL A 125 -24.43 18.75 -20.80
CA VAL A 125 -23.72 19.58 -21.77
C VAL A 125 -24.39 19.49 -23.13
N VAL A 126 -24.54 18.28 -23.68
CA VAL A 126 -25.04 18.11 -25.05
C VAL A 126 -26.50 18.56 -25.17
N VAL A 127 -27.39 18.04 -24.32
CA VAL A 127 -28.83 18.32 -24.42
C VAL A 127 -29.15 19.81 -24.22
N PRO A 128 -28.65 20.52 -23.19
CA PRO A 128 -28.90 21.96 -23.06
C PRO A 128 -28.32 22.79 -24.21
N THR A 129 -27.18 22.39 -24.77
CA THR A 129 -26.59 23.06 -25.94
C THR A 129 -27.46 22.90 -27.18
N VAL A 130 -28.02 21.71 -27.40
CA VAL A 130 -28.96 21.45 -28.50
C VAL A 130 -30.28 22.19 -28.29
N ASP A 131 -30.85 22.16 -27.08
CA ASP A 131 -32.06 22.92 -26.75
C ASP A 131 -31.87 24.42 -26.98
N ALA A 132 -30.72 24.98 -26.57
CA ALA A 132 -30.39 26.38 -26.82
C ALA A 132 -30.19 26.71 -28.31
N GLY A 133 -29.59 25.81 -29.08
CA GLY A 133 -29.28 26.04 -30.50
C GLY A 133 -30.43 25.74 -31.46
N ALA A 134 -31.28 24.76 -31.14
CA ALA A 134 -32.34 24.25 -32.01
C ALA A 134 -33.76 24.57 -31.50
N GLY A 135 -33.88 25.20 -30.33
CA GLY A 135 -35.18 25.52 -29.72
C GLY A 135 -35.97 24.29 -29.25
N SER A 136 -35.30 23.15 -29.07
CA SER A 136 -35.91 21.95 -28.52
C SER A 136 -36.11 22.05 -27.00
N THR A 137 -36.97 21.19 -26.45
CA THR A 137 -37.22 21.09 -25.00
C THR A 137 -36.87 19.69 -24.47
N MET A 138 -35.80 19.08 -25.00
CA MET A 138 -35.43 17.72 -24.65
C MET A 138 -34.92 17.62 -23.21
N ALA A 139 -34.32 18.68 -22.67
CA ALA A 139 -33.78 18.74 -21.32
C ALA A 139 -34.83 18.52 -20.23
N THR A 140 -36.11 18.88 -20.47
CA THR A 140 -37.19 18.72 -19.48
C THR A 140 -37.81 17.33 -19.50
N GLN A 141 -37.58 16.55 -20.57
CA GLN A 141 -38.19 15.23 -20.75
C GLN A 141 -37.28 14.08 -20.29
N LEU A 142 -35.97 14.32 -20.17
CA LEU A 142 -35.03 13.29 -19.76
C LEU A 142 -35.03 13.08 -18.24
N PRO A 143 -35.42 11.89 -17.74
CA PRO A 143 -35.56 11.62 -16.32
C PRO A 143 -34.19 11.62 -15.63
N PHE A 144 -33.95 12.64 -14.81
CA PHE A 144 -32.73 12.77 -14.02
C PHE A 144 -32.61 11.66 -12.98
N ASP A 145 -33.74 11.32 -12.34
CA ASP A 145 -33.80 10.32 -11.27
C ASP A 145 -33.30 8.95 -11.75
N THR A 146 -33.65 8.57 -12.98
CA THR A 146 -33.18 7.31 -13.57
C THR A 146 -31.66 7.26 -13.71
N LEU A 147 -31.03 8.35 -14.15
CA LEU A 147 -29.57 8.42 -14.30
C LEU A 147 -28.87 8.40 -12.93
N PHE A 148 -29.45 9.07 -11.94
CA PHE A 148 -28.97 9.03 -10.57
C PHE A 148 -29.05 7.62 -9.99
N TRP A 149 -30.21 6.96 -10.07
CA TRP A 149 -30.41 5.60 -9.58
C TRP A 149 -29.51 4.58 -10.28
N LEU A 150 -29.32 4.71 -11.59
CA LEU A 150 -28.40 3.86 -12.34
C LEU A 150 -26.95 4.02 -11.86
N THR A 151 -26.52 5.27 -11.64
CA THR A 151 -25.18 5.58 -11.13
C THR A 151 -24.98 5.05 -9.70
N ALA A 152 -25.96 5.27 -8.83
CA ALA A 152 -25.93 4.77 -7.45
C ALA A 152 -25.91 3.24 -7.40
N THR A 153 -26.68 2.58 -8.25
CA THR A 153 -26.71 1.12 -8.36
C THR A 153 -25.35 0.58 -8.83
N PHE A 154 -24.77 1.17 -9.87
CA PHE A 154 -23.44 0.81 -10.35
C PHE A 154 -22.37 1.01 -9.27
N ALA A 155 -22.38 2.15 -8.58
CA ALA A 155 -21.47 2.44 -7.47
C ALA A 155 -21.63 1.44 -6.31
N GLY A 156 -22.87 1.03 -6.01
CA GLY A 156 -23.17 0.03 -5.00
C GLY A 156 -22.60 -1.36 -5.34
N PHE A 157 -22.77 -1.82 -6.59
CA PHE A 157 -22.17 -3.09 -7.02
C PHE A 157 -20.64 -3.04 -7.09
N TYR A 158 -20.08 -1.90 -7.53
CA TYR A 158 -18.66 -1.73 -7.76
C TYR A 158 -17.86 -1.51 -6.46
N MET A 159 -18.32 -0.65 -5.57
CA MET A 159 -17.64 -0.25 -4.32
C MET A 159 -18.21 -0.96 -3.08
N GLY A 160 -19.46 -1.40 -3.12
CA GLY A 160 -20.22 -1.78 -1.92
C GLY A 160 -20.45 -3.28 -1.73
N GLY A 161 -19.99 -4.15 -2.63
CA GLY A 161 -20.29 -5.59 -2.58
C GLY A 161 -19.93 -6.27 -1.24
N HIS A 162 -18.77 -5.93 -0.66
CA HIS A 162 -18.35 -6.46 0.65
C HIS A 162 -19.09 -5.80 1.82
N THR A 163 -19.37 -4.49 1.75
CA THR A 163 -20.14 -3.76 2.77
C THR A 163 -21.59 -4.25 2.85
N LEU A 164 -22.22 -4.50 1.69
CA LEU A 164 -23.56 -5.09 1.61
C LEU A 164 -23.58 -6.51 2.16
N LYS A 165 -22.59 -7.33 1.78
CA LYS A 165 -22.45 -8.71 2.29
C LYS A 165 -22.27 -8.73 3.81
N ASP A 166 -21.36 -7.93 4.35
CA ASP A 166 -21.10 -7.84 5.79
C ASP A 166 -22.32 -7.34 6.57
N THR A 167 -23.06 -6.38 6.01
CA THR A 167 -24.30 -5.87 6.62
C THR A 167 -25.39 -6.93 6.63
N MET A 168 -25.56 -7.68 5.53
CA MET A 168 -26.51 -8.80 5.46
C MET A 168 -26.15 -9.93 6.41
N THR A 169 -24.88 -10.31 6.49
CA THR A 169 -24.41 -11.34 7.43
C THR A 169 -24.65 -10.92 8.88
N LYS A 170 -24.38 -9.65 9.23
CA LYS A 170 -24.69 -9.11 10.56
C LYS A 170 -26.20 -9.06 10.84
N TRP A 171 -27.03 -8.78 9.84
CA TRP A 171 -28.49 -8.75 10.00
C TRP A 171 -29.09 -10.15 10.19
N LEU A 172 -28.64 -11.14 9.41
CA LEU A 172 -29.06 -12.54 9.53
C LEU A 172 -28.54 -13.23 10.80
N GLY A 173 -27.43 -12.74 11.37
CA GLY A 173 -26.83 -13.28 12.60
C GLY A 173 -27.37 -12.69 13.91
N ARG A 174 -28.37 -11.81 13.88
CA ARG A 174 -29.00 -11.29 15.11
C ARG A 174 -30.00 -12.32 15.64
N PRO A 175 -29.88 -12.76 16.91
CA PRO A 175 -30.96 -13.51 17.55
C PRO A 175 -32.20 -12.62 17.62
N GLN A 176 -33.37 -13.19 17.30
CA GLN A 176 -34.67 -12.51 17.39
C GLN A 176 -35.00 -12.11 18.82
#